data_AF-A0A2E1EFX6-F1
#
_entry.id   AF-A0A2E1EFX6-F1
#
_cell.length_a   1.000
_cell.length_b   1.000
_cell.length_c   1.000
_cell.angle_alpha   90.00
_cell.angle_beta   90.00
_cell.angle_gamma   90.00
#
_symmetry.space_group_name_H-M   'P 1'
#
loop_
_entity.id
_entity.type
_entity.pdbx_description
1 polymer ?
#
loop_
_entity_poly.entity_id
_entity_poly.type
_entity_poly.pdbx_seq_one_letter_code
_entity_poly.pdbx_strand_id
1 'polypeptide(L)'
;MSDSARTGEDWSDQEIDLIVADYFAMLDMELNGEPYVKARRNAALQDLTGRSKGSIEFKHQNISAVLEVLERPWIPGYKPMRNFQRALLERVEEFLDHQDTGTTLLLPRKMEFAEHGILFVGEAPKKIERPEASNPELARLVRKFDPALRDERNRQLGKLGEECVFNSERARLTTAGRTDLAEKVKWVARDEGDGAGFDVLSFTDRGEERFLEVKTTVGSEQTPFYLSRNEKLFSEERQDAFRIFRLYDFARAPKAFEIAPPLESKLILETANYKASFR
;
A
#
# COMPACT_ATOMS: atom_id res chain seq x y z
N MET A 1 -0.99 45.29 -11.64
CA MET A 1 0.46 44.99 -11.73
C MET A 1 0.58 43.59 -12.28
N SER A 2 1.31 43.39 -13.37
CA SER A 2 1.37 42.11 -14.09
C SER A 2 2.15 41.08 -13.28
N ASP A 3 1.43 40.12 -12.73
CA ASP A 3 1.99 39.00 -11.98
C ASP A 3 2.60 38.01 -12.99
N SER A 4 3.87 38.24 -13.34
CA SER A 4 4.61 37.36 -14.22
C SER A 4 4.99 36.11 -13.44
N ALA A 5 4.07 35.16 -13.35
CA ALA A 5 4.33 33.87 -12.76
C ALA A 5 5.62 33.27 -13.36
N ARG A 6 6.53 32.78 -12.50
CA ARG A 6 7.83 32.23 -12.89
C ARG A 6 7.67 30.86 -13.56
N THR A 7 7.22 30.87 -14.81
CA THR A 7 7.06 29.66 -15.63
C THR A 7 8.37 29.30 -16.30
N GLY A 8 8.92 28.12 -15.98
CA GLY A 8 10.10 27.55 -16.64
C GLY A 8 11.43 27.71 -15.87
N GLU A 9 11.44 28.44 -14.75
CA GLU A 9 12.60 28.50 -13.85
C GLU A 9 12.73 27.22 -13.01
N ASP A 10 13.95 26.82 -12.67
CA ASP A 10 14.19 25.69 -11.76
C ASP A 10 13.67 25.99 -10.35
N TRP A 11 13.14 24.97 -9.67
CA TRP A 11 12.65 25.08 -8.29
C TRP A 11 13.83 25.18 -7.33
N SER A 12 13.81 26.19 -6.47
CA SER A 12 14.78 26.34 -5.38
C SER A 12 14.46 25.40 -4.22
N ASP A 13 15.48 25.09 -3.43
CA ASP A 13 15.36 24.27 -2.22
C ASP A 13 14.25 24.72 -1.28
N GLN A 14 14.14 26.04 -1.03
CA GLN A 14 13.09 26.61 -0.18
C GLN A 14 11.68 26.39 -0.76
N GLU A 15 11.51 26.50 -2.07
CA GLU A 15 10.22 26.23 -2.72
C GLU A 15 9.86 24.76 -2.61
N ILE A 16 10.84 23.86 -2.75
CA ILE A 16 10.66 22.41 -2.60
C ILE A 16 10.25 22.09 -1.15
N ASP A 17 10.90 22.68 -0.15
CA ASP A 17 10.54 22.47 1.26
C ASP A 17 9.10 22.89 1.56
N LEU A 18 8.69 24.07 1.07
CA LEU A 18 7.34 24.59 1.27
C LEU A 18 6.27 23.68 0.65
N ILE A 19 6.48 23.22 -0.59
CA ILE A 19 5.50 22.37 -1.27
C ILE A 19 5.45 20.95 -0.70
N VAL A 20 6.60 20.40 -0.27
CA VAL A 20 6.63 19.10 0.42
C VAL A 20 5.88 19.20 1.75
N ALA A 21 6.15 20.23 2.55
CA ALA A 21 5.46 20.44 3.83
C ALA A 21 3.94 20.62 3.67
N ASP A 22 3.49 21.45 2.71
CA ASP A 22 2.06 21.63 2.46
C ASP A 22 1.38 20.35 1.94
N TYR A 23 2.07 19.59 1.07
CA TYR A 23 1.56 18.31 0.59
C TYR A 23 1.32 17.32 1.73
N PHE A 24 2.30 17.13 2.62
CA PHE A 24 2.16 16.20 3.73
C PHE A 24 1.13 16.67 4.78
N ALA A 25 0.98 17.98 4.99
CA ALA A 25 -0.10 18.51 5.83
C ALA A 25 -1.49 18.23 5.24
N MET A 26 -1.64 18.34 3.92
CA MET A 26 -2.89 17.93 3.24
C MET A 26 -3.08 16.41 3.28
N LEU A 27 -2.01 15.62 3.17
CA LEU A 27 -2.09 14.16 3.22
C LEU A 27 -2.56 13.68 4.60
N ASP A 28 -2.07 14.29 5.68
CA ASP A 28 -2.55 13.99 7.04
C ASP A 28 -4.06 14.29 7.19
N MET A 29 -4.51 15.45 6.68
CA MET A 29 -5.95 15.78 6.64
C MET A 29 -6.75 14.76 5.83
N GLU A 30 -6.28 14.37 4.64
CA GLU A 30 -6.91 13.36 3.79
C GLU A 30 -7.04 12.01 4.50
N LEU A 31 -6.01 11.58 5.23
CA LEU A 31 -5.99 10.30 5.94
C LEU A 31 -6.87 10.30 7.19
N ASN A 32 -7.02 11.46 7.84
CA ASN A 32 -7.90 11.64 9.00
C ASN A 32 -9.35 12.01 8.62
N GLY A 33 -9.67 12.11 7.32
CA GLY A 33 -10.99 12.53 6.84
C GLY A 33 -11.31 13.99 7.15
N GLU A 34 -10.30 14.81 7.45
CA GLU A 34 -10.46 16.23 7.71
C GLU A 34 -10.63 17.01 6.40
N PRO A 35 -11.57 17.98 6.34
CA PRO A 35 -11.80 18.74 5.13
C PRO A 35 -10.66 19.73 4.86
N TYR A 36 -10.16 19.75 3.62
CA TYR A 36 -9.22 20.76 3.13
C TYR A 36 -9.57 21.19 1.70
N VAL A 37 -9.20 22.42 1.34
CA VAL A 37 -9.49 23.00 0.03
C VAL A 37 -8.20 23.17 -0.78
N LYS A 38 -8.00 22.31 -1.78
CA LYS A 38 -6.81 22.30 -2.66
C LYS A 38 -6.55 23.65 -3.32
N ALA A 39 -7.59 24.35 -3.75
CA ALA A 39 -7.47 25.67 -4.37
C ALA A 39 -6.90 26.72 -3.39
N ARG A 40 -7.27 26.67 -2.11
CA ARG A 40 -6.75 27.59 -1.07
C ARG A 40 -5.29 27.28 -0.74
N ARG A 41 -4.95 26.00 -0.62
CA ARG A 41 -3.59 25.50 -0.40
C ARG A 41 -2.64 25.94 -1.54
N ASN A 42 -3.10 25.73 -2.77
CA ASN A 42 -2.39 26.18 -3.96
C ASN A 42 -2.21 27.70 -4.00
N ALA A 43 -3.24 28.51 -3.72
CA ALA A 43 -3.13 29.97 -3.68
C ALA A 43 -2.08 30.44 -2.65
N ALA A 44 -2.06 29.86 -1.46
CA ALA A 44 -1.04 30.18 -0.45
C ALA A 44 0.38 29.85 -0.93
N LEU A 45 0.58 28.74 -1.63
CA LEU A 45 1.87 28.40 -2.23
C LEU A 45 2.25 29.36 -3.36
N GLN A 46 1.30 29.86 -4.15
CA GLN A 46 1.57 30.89 -5.16
C GLN A 46 2.10 32.16 -4.49
N ASP A 47 1.47 32.62 -3.40
CA ASP A 47 1.90 33.80 -2.65
C ASP A 47 3.32 33.64 -2.06
N LEU A 48 3.67 32.44 -1.61
CA LEU A 48 4.97 32.16 -0.98
C LEU A 48 6.11 31.95 -1.99
N THR A 49 5.80 31.42 -3.17
CA THR A 49 6.83 30.97 -4.14
C THR A 49 6.87 31.80 -5.43
N GLY A 50 5.79 32.53 -5.75
CA GLY A 50 5.61 33.19 -7.05
C GLY A 50 5.41 32.21 -8.21
N ARG A 51 5.20 30.91 -7.94
CA ARG A 51 4.93 29.89 -8.94
C ARG A 51 3.49 29.97 -9.42
N SER A 52 3.24 29.54 -10.65
CA SER A 52 1.87 29.43 -11.15
C SER A 52 1.11 28.28 -10.50
N LYS A 53 -0.21 28.41 -10.42
CA LYS A 53 -1.12 27.33 -10.04
C LYS A 53 -0.76 25.98 -10.67
N GLY A 54 -0.54 25.97 -11.99
CA GLY A 54 -0.23 24.75 -12.74
C GLY A 54 1.13 24.14 -12.38
N SER A 55 2.13 24.96 -12.08
CA SER A 55 3.44 24.48 -11.64
C SER A 55 3.36 23.76 -10.28
N ILE A 56 2.58 24.33 -9.36
CA ILE A 56 2.32 23.73 -8.03
C ILE A 56 1.53 22.42 -8.17
N GLU A 57 0.46 22.39 -8.97
CA GLU A 57 -0.30 21.15 -9.20
C GLU A 57 0.58 20.05 -9.79
N PHE A 58 1.43 20.39 -10.76
CA PHE A 58 2.38 19.45 -11.35
C PHE A 58 3.39 18.93 -10.32
N LYS A 59 3.90 19.78 -9.42
CA LYS A 59 4.79 19.33 -8.34
C LYS A 59 4.09 18.47 -7.30
N HIS A 60 2.82 18.72 -6.97
CA HIS A 60 2.05 17.78 -6.15
C HIS A 60 1.91 16.41 -6.83
N GLN A 61 1.67 16.36 -8.14
CA GLN A 61 1.63 15.10 -8.89
C GLN A 61 3.00 14.39 -8.92
N ASN A 62 4.10 15.15 -8.93
CA ASN A 62 5.45 14.62 -8.80
C ASN A 62 5.68 13.99 -7.41
N ILE A 63 5.26 14.66 -6.33
CA ILE A 63 5.32 14.10 -4.96
C ILE A 63 4.48 12.82 -4.89
N SER A 64 3.25 12.81 -5.41
CA SER A 64 2.43 11.59 -5.47
C SER A 64 3.14 10.45 -6.22
N ALA A 65 3.91 10.75 -7.26
CA ALA A 65 4.68 9.73 -7.98
C ALA A 65 5.87 9.19 -7.19
N VAL A 66 6.51 10.01 -6.36
CA VAL A 66 7.51 9.53 -5.40
C VAL A 66 6.83 8.61 -4.38
N LEU A 67 5.73 9.05 -3.76
CA LEU A 67 5.02 8.27 -2.75
C LEU A 67 4.43 6.97 -3.30
N GLU A 68 3.93 6.95 -4.54
CA GLU A 68 3.47 5.74 -5.22
C GLU A 68 4.60 4.71 -5.33
N VAL A 69 5.81 5.18 -5.68
CA VAL A 69 6.99 4.30 -5.78
C VAL A 69 7.47 3.82 -4.41
N LEU A 70 7.31 4.65 -3.37
CA LEU A 70 7.59 4.26 -1.98
C LEU A 70 6.44 3.49 -1.32
N GLU A 71 5.40 3.12 -2.07
CA GLU A 71 4.23 2.39 -1.59
C GLU A 71 3.49 3.08 -0.43
N ARG A 72 3.54 4.41 -0.39
CA ARG A 72 2.89 5.26 0.60
C ARG A 72 1.58 5.84 0.06
N PRO A 73 0.61 6.15 0.94
CA PRO A 73 -0.59 6.87 0.54
C PRO A 73 -0.26 8.21 -0.12
N TRP A 74 -1.04 8.60 -1.12
CA TRP A 74 -0.95 9.87 -1.83
C TRP A 74 -2.35 10.45 -2.03
N ILE A 75 -2.44 11.75 -2.30
CA ILE A 75 -3.72 12.47 -2.40
C ILE A 75 -4.39 12.16 -3.76
N PRO A 76 -5.57 11.50 -3.83
CA PRO A 76 -6.17 11.03 -5.09
C PRO A 76 -6.39 12.10 -6.17
N GLY A 77 -6.58 13.35 -5.77
CA GLY A 77 -6.75 14.46 -6.71
C GLY A 77 -5.45 14.93 -7.38
N TYR A 78 -4.29 14.47 -6.91
CA TYR A 78 -2.98 14.72 -7.50
C TYR A 78 -2.44 13.41 -8.08
N LYS A 79 -2.98 12.98 -9.23
CA LYS A 79 -2.58 11.74 -9.90
C LYS A 79 -1.05 11.70 -10.14
N PRO A 80 -0.35 10.62 -9.77
CA PRO A 80 1.09 10.46 -9.99
C PRO A 80 1.55 10.82 -11.41
N MET A 81 2.51 11.73 -11.51
CA MET A 81 3.24 12.03 -12.74
C MET A 81 4.74 11.91 -12.51
N ARG A 82 5.36 10.94 -13.21
CA ARG A 82 6.79 10.61 -13.11
C ARG A 82 7.66 11.63 -13.85
N ASN A 83 7.69 12.86 -13.36
CA ASN A 83 8.56 13.93 -13.85
C ASN A 83 9.17 14.71 -12.68
N PHE A 84 9.98 14.04 -11.86
CA PHE A 84 10.64 14.63 -10.70
C PHE A 84 12.16 14.65 -10.87
N GLN A 85 12.77 15.72 -10.35
CA GLN A 85 14.21 15.90 -10.26
C GLN A 85 14.72 15.31 -8.94
N ARG A 86 16.03 15.04 -8.86
CA ARG A 86 16.72 14.54 -7.67
C ARG A 86 16.43 15.34 -6.40
N ALA A 87 16.45 16.67 -6.48
CA ALA A 87 16.22 17.53 -5.32
C ALA A 87 14.85 17.27 -4.63
N LEU A 88 13.81 16.95 -5.40
CA LEU A 88 12.51 16.59 -4.82
C LEU A 88 12.57 15.25 -4.07
N LEU A 89 13.31 14.27 -4.60
CA LEU A 89 13.50 12.97 -3.94
C LEU A 89 14.20 13.14 -2.59
N GLU A 90 15.27 13.94 -2.54
CA GLU A 90 16.03 14.23 -1.32
C GLU A 90 15.16 14.90 -0.25
N ARG A 91 14.35 15.91 -0.61
CA ARG A 91 13.48 16.57 0.36
C ARG A 91 12.31 15.70 0.83
N VAL A 92 11.76 14.85 -0.03
CA VAL A 92 10.77 13.85 0.40
C VAL A 92 11.42 12.82 1.33
N GLU A 93 12.64 12.37 1.04
CA GLU A 93 13.43 11.48 1.93
C GLU A 93 13.65 12.11 3.31
N GLU A 94 14.17 13.34 3.36
CA GLU A 94 14.42 14.08 4.60
C GLU A 94 13.13 14.30 5.40
N PHE A 95 12.05 14.70 4.72
CA PHE A 95 10.76 14.91 5.39
C PHE A 95 10.25 13.60 6.00
N LEU A 96 10.34 12.49 5.26
CA LEU A 96 9.95 11.19 5.76
C LEU A 96 10.82 10.77 6.96
N ASP A 97 12.15 10.93 6.90
CA ASP A 97 13.06 10.62 8.01
C ASP A 97 12.74 11.44 9.27
N HIS A 98 12.41 12.73 9.12
CA HIS A 98 12.03 13.59 10.25
C HIS A 98 10.71 13.20 10.89
N GLN A 99 9.73 12.72 10.11
CA GLN A 99 8.50 12.14 10.64
C GLN A 99 8.72 10.72 11.20
N ASP A 100 9.77 10.01 10.78
CA ASP A 100 10.08 8.63 11.17
C ASP A 100 10.85 8.45 12.48
N THR A 101 10.87 9.47 13.36
CA THR A 101 11.29 9.26 14.76
C THR A 101 10.41 8.26 15.53
N GLY A 102 9.38 7.71 14.88
CA GLY A 102 8.75 6.45 15.25
C GLY A 102 7.87 5.93 14.13
N THR A 103 8.45 5.13 13.22
CA THR A 103 7.79 4.07 12.45
C THR A 103 6.38 4.45 12.00
N THR A 104 6.24 5.55 11.26
CA THR A 104 5.04 6.29 10.81
C THR A 104 4.34 5.86 9.49
N LEU A 105 3.87 4.64 9.23
CA LEU A 105 2.87 4.46 8.14
C LEU A 105 1.63 5.21 8.60
N LEU A 106 1.28 6.35 8.01
CA LEU A 106 0.13 7.17 8.40
C LEU A 106 -1.17 6.37 8.16
N LEU A 107 -1.49 5.43 9.05
CA LEU A 107 -2.79 4.82 9.16
C LEU A 107 -3.70 5.80 9.88
N PRO A 108 -4.97 5.95 9.46
CA PRO A 108 -5.93 6.77 10.16
C PRO A 108 -5.97 6.36 11.63
N ARG A 109 -5.97 7.35 12.53
CA ARG A 109 -6.00 7.11 13.99
C ARG A 109 -7.30 6.42 14.45
N LYS A 110 -8.34 6.46 13.61
CA LYS A 110 -9.59 5.71 13.73
C LYS A 110 -9.76 4.80 12.51
N MET A 111 -9.22 3.59 12.57
CA MET A 111 -9.81 2.49 11.81
C MET A 111 -10.95 1.94 12.67
N GLU A 112 -12.08 2.66 12.69
CA GLU A 112 -13.35 2.05 13.08
C GLU A 112 -13.68 1.09 11.95
N PHE A 113 -13.23 -0.17 12.08
CA PHE A 113 -13.69 -1.24 11.24
C PHE A 113 -15.21 -1.19 11.29
N ALA A 114 -15.83 -0.95 10.15
CA ALA A 114 -17.26 -1.09 10.01
C ALA A 114 -17.60 -2.49 10.49
N GLU A 115 -18.22 -2.54 11.66
CA GLU A 115 -18.86 -3.70 12.21
C GLU A 115 -19.66 -4.39 11.09
N HIS A 116 -19.21 -5.59 10.68
CA HIS A 116 -19.97 -6.61 9.94
C HIS A 116 -20.22 -6.40 8.43
N GLY A 117 -19.17 -6.28 7.62
CA GLY A 117 -19.29 -6.35 6.15
C GLY A 117 -18.56 -7.54 5.51
N ILE A 118 -19.18 -8.18 4.53
CA ILE A 118 -18.49 -9.11 3.61
C ILE A 118 -17.59 -8.27 2.68
N LEU A 119 -16.30 -8.58 2.60
CA LEU A 119 -15.40 -7.94 1.65
C LEU A 119 -15.81 -8.28 0.21
N PHE A 120 -15.93 -7.25 -0.63
CA PHE A 120 -16.08 -7.47 -2.05
C PHE A 120 -14.74 -7.86 -2.66
N VAL A 121 -14.68 -9.08 -3.22
CA VAL A 121 -13.51 -9.61 -3.93
C VAL A 121 -13.68 -9.34 -5.42
N GLY A 122 -12.87 -8.41 -5.94
CA GLY A 122 -12.83 -8.05 -7.36
C GLY A 122 -11.86 -8.91 -8.19
N GLU A 123 -11.70 -8.55 -9.46
CA GLU A 123 -10.73 -9.20 -10.34
C GLU A 123 -9.29 -8.76 -10.04
N ALA A 124 -8.36 -9.72 -10.07
CA ALA A 124 -6.93 -9.43 -9.95
C ALA A 124 -6.44 -8.61 -11.17
N PRO A 125 -5.58 -7.60 -10.96
CA PRO A 125 -5.06 -6.78 -12.05
C PRO A 125 -4.26 -7.61 -13.06
N LYS A 126 -4.14 -7.08 -14.28
CA LYS A 126 -3.29 -7.70 -15.31
C LYS A 126 -1.82 -7.58 -14.93
N LYS A 127 -1.04 -8.60 -15.29
CA LYS A 127 0.42 -8.59 -15.19
C LYS A 127 0.96 -7.44 -16.05
N ILE A 128 1.65 -6.49 -15.43
CA ILE A 128 2.31 -5.38 -16.10
C ILE A 128 3.80 -5.54 -15.86
N GLU A 129 4.57 -5.68 -16.93
CA GLU A 129 6.02 -5.53 -16.86
C GLU A 129 6.32 -4.04 -16.72
N ARG A 130 6.76 -3.63 -15.52
CA ARG A 130 7.29 -2.28 -15.33
C ARG A 130 8.76 -2.33 -15.77
N PRO A 131 9.20 -1.44 -16.67
CA PRO A 131 10.63 -1.27 -16.89
C PRO A 131 11.28 -0.98 -15.54
N GLU A 132 12.33 -1.74 -15.20
CA GLU A 132 13.15 -1.44 -14.03
C GLU A 132 13.46 0.05 -14.02
N ALA A 133 13.27 0.69 -12.86
CA ALA A 133 13.48 2.12 -12.74
C ALA A 133 14.90 2.45 -13.20
N SER A 134 15.02 3.09 -14.36
CA SER A 134 16.28 3.59 -14.92
C SER A 134 16.93 4.70 -14.08
N ASN A 135 16.36 5.00 -12.91
CA ASN A 135 16.84 5.97 -11.93
C ASN A 135 17.40 5.25 -10.67
N PRO A 136 18.75 5.17 -10.53
CA PRO A 136 19.41 4.55 -9.38
C PRO A 136 19.04 5.15 -8.02
N GLU A 137 18.72 6.45 -7.96
CA GLU A 137 18.38 7.12 -6.70
C GLU A 137 16.98 6.77 -6.22
N LEU A 138 16.04 6.69 -7.15
CA LEU A 138 14.71 6.18 -6.86
C LEU A 138 14.80 4.72 -6.38
N ALA A 139 15.65 3.90 -7.01
CA ALA A 139 15.90 2.53 -6.57
C ALA A 139 16.58 2.46 -5.19
N ARG A 140 17.44 3.43 -4.83
CA ARG A 140 18.00 3.54 -3.48
C ARG A 140 16.92 3.92 -2.47
N LEU A 141 16.06 4.87 -2.83
CA LEU A 141 14.98 5.34 -1.97
C LEU A 141 13.95 4.23 -1.71
N VAL A 142 13.56 3.49 -2.74
CA VAL A 142 12.73 2.28 -2.63
C VAL A 142 13.36 1.27 -1.67
N ARG A 143 14.66 1.01 -1.79
CA ARG A 143 15.38 0.11 -0.87
C ARG A 143 15.42 0.65 0.57
N LYS A 144 15.58 1.96 0.77
CA LYS A 144 15.63 2.59 2.10
C LYS A 144 14.26 2.58 2.79
N PHE A 145 13.21 2.84 2.03
CA PHE A 145 11.83 2.85 2.51
C PHE A 145 11.11 1.52 2.27
N ASP A 146 11.84 0.46 1.93
CA ASP A 146 11.29 -0.86 1.66
C ASP A 146 10.40 -1.27 2.83
N PRO A 147 9.08 -1.42 2.61
CA PRO A 147 8.17 -1.82 3.65
C PRO A 147 8.64 -3.10 4.35
N ALA A 148 9.28 -4.05 3.64
CA ALA A 148 9.76 -5.31 4.21
C ALA A 148 10.72 -5.15 5.40
N LEU A 149 11.47 -4.05 5.47
CA LEU A 149 12.41 -3.77 6.55
C LEU A 149 11.76 -3.12 7.77
N ARG A 150 10.49 -2.70 7.67
CA ARG A 150 9.79 -1.89 8.69
C ARG A 150 8.80 -2.75 9.47
N ASP A 151 9.42 -3.65 10.20
CA ASP A 151 8.87 -4.84 10.84
C ASP A 151 7.71 -4.58 11.83
N GLU A 152 7.63 -3.44 12.51
CA GLU A 152 6.59 -3.24 13.54
C GLU A 152 5.23 -2.78 13.00
N ARG A 153 5.19 -1.75 12.13
CA ARG A 153 3.92 -1.31 11.52
C ARG A 153 3.43 -2.25 10.43
N ASN A 154 4.34 -2.94 9.73
CA ASN A 154 3.93 -4.01 8.81
C ASN A 154 3.32 -5.20 9.54
N ARG A 155 3.83 -5.56 10.73
CA ARG A 155 3.17 -6.58 11.57
C ARG A 155 1.79 -6.16 12.03
N GLN A 156 1.61 -4.92 12.49
CA GLN A 156 0.28 -4.43 12.90
C GLN A 156 -0.69 -4.37 11.73
N LEU A 157 -0.25 -3.84 10.57
CA LEU A 157 -1.06 -3.81 9.35
C LEU A 157 -1.42 -5.22 8.85
N GLY A 158 -0.47 -6.15 8.90
CA GLY A 158 -0.67 -7.56 8.58
C GLY A 158 -1.78 -8.16 9.43
N LYS A 159 -1.65 -8.07 10.76
CA LYS A 159 -2.66 -8.55 11.72
C LYS A 159 -4.04 -7.96 11.51
N LEU A 160 -4.13 -6.64 11.26
CA LEU A 160 -5.41 -5.98 10.98
C LEU A 160 -6.04 -6.51 9.68
N GLY A 161 -5.23 -6.78 8.67
CA GLY A 161 -5.69 -7.40 7.44
C GLY A 161 -6.15 -8.84 7.62
N GLU A 162 -5.37 -9.66 8.35
CA GLU A 162 -5.73 -11.03 8.69
C GLU A 162 -7.07 -11.10 9.46
N GLU A 163 -7.26 -10.23 10.46
CA GLU A 163 -8.51 -10.09 11.20
C GLU A 163 -9.68 -9.73 10.28
N CYS A 164 -9.46 -8.79 9.37
CA CYS A 164 -10.46 -8.34 8.40
C CYS A 164 -10.90 -9.50 7.48
N VAL A 165 -9.94 -10.28 6.93
CA VAL A 165 -10.24 -11.45 6.10
C VAL A 165 -10.95 -12.53 6.91
N PHE A 166 -10.47 -12.84 8.12
CA PHE A 166 -11.09 -13.82 9.01
C PHE A 166 -12.56 -13.50 9.28
N ASN A 167 -12.87 -12.26 9.66
CA ASN A 167 -14.24 -11.83 9.93
C ASN A 167 -15.11 -11.83 8.66
N SER A 168 -14.56 -11.39 7.52
CA SER A 168 -15.25 -11.42 6.23
C SER A 168 -15.62 -12.85 5.80
N GLU A 169 -14.72 -13.82 5.98
CA GLU A 169 -14.97 -15.21 5.61
C GLU A 169 -16.04 -15.87 6.48
N ARG A 170 -16.04 -15.58 7.79
CA ARG A 170 -17.12 -16.02 8.69
C ARG A 170 -18.46 -15.40 8.31
N ALA A 171 -18.49 -14.11 7.97
CA ALA A 171 -19.70 -13.44 7.51
C ALA A 171 -20.20 -14.04 6.18
N ARG A 172 -19.31 -14.27 5.21
CA ARG A 172 -19.61 -14.89 3.92
C ARG A 172 -20.27 -16.26 4.08
N LEU A 173 -19.71 -17.14 4.91
CA LEU A 173 -20.26 -18.47 5.17
C LEU A 173 -21.60 -18.39 5.93
N THR A 174 -21.72 -17.49 6.90
CA THR A 174 -22.97 -17.30 7.65
C THR A 174 -24.10 -16.82 6.72
N THR A 175 -23.83 -15.85 5.85
CA THR A 175 -24.79 -15.36 4.84
C THR A 175 -25.15 -16.44 3.81
N ALA A 176 -24.24 -17.36 3.50
CA ALA A 176 -24.51 -18.53 2.67
C ALA A 176 -25.28 -19.65 3.38
N GLY A 177 -25.70 -19.45 4.64
CA GLY A 177 -26.42 -20.45 5.43
C GLY A 177 -25.53 -21.59 5.98
N ARG A 178 -24.20 -21.42 5.92
CA ARG A 178 -23.19 -22.38 6.38
C ARG A 178 -22.57 -21.95 7.70
N THR A 179 -23.39 -21.67 8.70
CA THR A 179 -22.92 -21.33 10.06
C THR A 179 -22.02 -22.43 10.64
N ASP A 180 -22.30 -23.70 10.28
CA ASP A 180 -21.48 -24.86 10.65
C ASP A 180 -20.03 -24.79 10.15
N LEU A 181 -19.80 -24.15 9.00
CA LEU A 181 -18.46 -23.89 8.48
C LEU A 181 -17.88 -22.57 8.98
N ALA A 182 -18.73 -21.55 9.18
CA ALA A 182 -18.32 -20.26 9.72
C ALA A 182 -17.68 -20.38 11.12
N GLU A 183 -18.14 -21.34 11.92
CA GLU A 183 -17.55 -21.67 13.23
C GLU A 183 -16.23 -22.45 13.14
N LYS A 184 -15.94 -23.07 11.99
CA LYS A 184 -14.71 -23.84 11.73
C LYS A 184 -13.60 -23.01 11.10
N VAL A 185 -13.88 -21.77 10.67
CA VAL A 185 -12.86 -20.85 10.15
C VAL A 185 -11.82 -20.61 11.25
N LYS A 186 -10.54 -20.66 10.90
CA LYS A 186 -9.43 -20.46 11.85
C LYS A 186 -8.49 -19.36 11.39
N TRP A 187 -7.97 -18.60 12.35
CA TRP A 187 -6.87 -17.67 12.15
C TRP A 187 -5.57 -18.36 12.53
N VAL A 188 -5.00 -19.09 11.57
CA VAL A 188 -3.86 -19.99 11.75
C VAL A 188 -2.58 -19.23 12.10
N ALA A 189 -2.31 -18.09 11.45
CA ALA A 189 -1.15 -17.26 11.80
C ALA A 189 -1.15 -16.81 13.28
N ARG A 190 -2.33 -16.51 13.84
CA ARG A 190 -2.48 -16.16 15.27
C ARG A 190 -2.37 -17.36 16.20
N ASP A 191 -3.01 -18.48 15.85
CA ASP A 191 -3.23 -19.61 16.77
C ASP A 191 -2.10 -20.66 16.71
N GLU A 192 -1.48 -20.84 15.53
CA GLU A 192 -0.47 -21.88 15.24
C GLU A 192 0.88 -21.28 14.77
N GLY A 193 0.89 -20.01 14.36
CA GLY A 193 2.06 -19.27 13.89
C GLY A 193 2.34 -19.40 12.39
N ASP A 194 3.38 -18.70 11.91
CA ASP A 194 3.69 -18.52 10.47
C ASP A 194 4.25 -19.79 9.77
N GLY A 195 4.32 -20.92 10.48
CA GLY A 195 4.91 -22.16 9.98
C GLY A 195 4.04 -22.91 8.97
N ALA A 196 2.74 -22.65 8.94
CA ALA A 196 1.76 -23.38 8.14
C ALA A 196 1.79 -23.02 6.64
N GLY A 197 2.30 -21.83 6.29
CA GLY A 197 2.35 -21.33 4.90
C GLY A 197 1.04 -20.69 4.40
N PHE A 198 0.11 -20.37 5.31
CA PHE A 198 -1.10 -19.60 5.08
C PHE A 198 -1.61 -18.98 6.40
N ASP A 199 -2.43 -17.93 6.33
CA ASP A 199 -2.89 -17.19 7.52
C ASP A 199 -4.27 -17.60 8.02
N VAL A 200 -5.21 -17.86 7.10
CA VAL A 200 -6.61 -18.15 7.41
C VAL A 200 -7.07 -19.45 6.74
N LEU A 201 -7.60 -20.38 7.52
CA LEU A 201 -8.33 -21.54 7.02
C LEU A 201 -9.82 -21.18 6.90
N SER A 202 -10.36 -21.30 5.70
CA SER A 202 -11.77 -21.07 5.38
C SER A 202 -12.33 -22.22 4.54
N PHE A 203 -13.57 -22.08 4.06
CA PHE A 203 -14.27 -23.11 3.29
C PHE A 203 -15.08 -22.53 2.13
N THR A 204 -15.25 -23.30 1.06
CA THR A 204 -16.27 -23.01 0.04
C THR A 204 -17.67 -23.20 0.61
N ASP A 205 -18.70 -22.72 -0.09
CA ASP A 205 -20.11 -23.01 0.22
C ASP A 205 -20.41 -24.52 0.20
N ARG A 206 -19.66 -25.29 -0.59
CA ARG A 206 -19.69 -26.76 -0.65
C ARG A 206 -18.92 -27.45 0.49
N GLY A 207 -18.13 -26.70 1.26
CA GLY A 207 -17.34 -27.23 2.38
C GLY A 207 -15.94 -27.72 2.03
N GLU A 208 -15.44 -27.39 0.84
CA GLU A 208 -14.04 -27.65 0.48
C GLU A 208 -13.14 -26.63 1.18
N GLU A 209 -11.96 -27.05 1.62
CA GLU A 209 -11.02 -26.17 2.31
C GLU A 209 -10.51 -25.05 1.39
N ARG A 210 -10.26 -23.87 1.98
CA ARG A 210 -9.60 -22.74 1.37
C ARG A 210 -8.47 -22.28 2.29
N PHE A 211 -7.25 -22.22 1.77
CA PHE A 211 -6.09 -21.74 2.52
C PHE A 211 -5.75 -20.34 2.02
N LEU A 212 -5.96 -19.33 2.86
CA LEU A 212 -5.81 -17.94 2.48
C LEU A 212 -4.53 -17.38 3.07
N GLU A 213 -3.63 -16.96 2.19
CA GLU A 213 -2.45 -16.16 2.53
C GLU A 213 -2.79 -14.68 2.35
N VAL A 214 -2.84 -13.91 3.44
CA VAL A 214 -3.33 -12.54 3.48
C VAL A 214 -2.18 -11.56 3.26
N LYS A 215 -2.26 -10.77 2.19
CA LYS A 215 -1.27 -9.73 1.90
C LYS A 215 -1.93 -8.37 1.95
N THR A 216 -1.56 -7.55 2.93
CA THR A 216 -2.22 -6.25 3.19
C THR A 216 -1.31 -5.08 2.84
N THR A 217 -1.87 -4.09 2.15
CA THR A 217 -1.19 -2.83 1.85
C THR A 217 -2.13 -1.63 1.96
N VAL A 218 -1.58 -0.48 2.36
CA VAL A 218 -2.26 0.82 2.24
C VAL A 218 -2.15 1.41 0.83
N GLY A 219 -1.29 0.84 0.00
CA GLY A 219 -1.10 1.21 -1.39
C GLY A 219 -2.13 0.60 -2.32
N SER A 220 -1.85 0.67 -3.61
CA SER A 220 -2.72 0.22 -4.69
C SER A 220 -2.73 -1.31 -4.88
N GLU A 221 -3.64 -1.79 -5.72
CA GLU A 221 -3.71 -3.20 -6.16
C GLU A 221 -2.42 -3.76 -6.79
N GLN A 222 -1.56 -2.89 -7.34
CA GLN A 222 -0.30 -3.28 -8.00
C GLN A 222 0.93 -3.15 -7.10
N THR A 223 0.75 -2.74 -5.84
CA THR A 223 1.86 -2.64 -4.90
C THR A 223 2.52 -4.03 -4.75
N PRO A 224 3.84 -4.15 -4.90
CA PRO A 224 4.58 -5.37 -4.62
C PRO A 224 4.31 -5.98 -3.22
N PHE A 225 4.67 -7.24 -3.06
CA PHE A 225 4.62 -7.94 -1.78
C PHE A 225 5.54 -9.15 -1.78
N TYR A 226 5.89 -9.60 -0.59
CA TYR A 226 6.79 -10.73 -0.40
C TYR A 226 5.99 -12.01 -0.17
N LEU A 227 6.55 -13.10 -0.69
CA LEU A 227 6.08 -14.46 -0.46
C LEU A 227 7.19 -15.22 0.25
N SER A 228 6.90 -15.82 1.40
CA SER A 228 7.89 -16.67 2.07
C SER A 228 8.12 -17.96 1.31
N ARG A 229 9.22 -18.66 1.62
CA ARG A 229 9.50 -19.97 1.03
C ARG A 229 8.39 -20.98 1.36
N ASN A 230 7.84 -20.92 2.57
CA ASN A 230 6.80 -21.84 3.01
C ASN A 230 5.49 -21.58 2.27
N GLU A 231 5.08 -20.31 2.15
CA GLU A 231 3.89 -19.91 1.37
C GLU A 231 4.01 -20.34 -0.09
N LYS A 232 5.19 -20.13 -0.71
CA LYS A 232 5.44 -20.56 -2.10
C LYS A 232 5.27 -22.07 -2.25
N LEU A 233 5.93 -22.86 -1.40
CA LEU A 233 5.83 -24.33 -1.46
C LEU A 233 4.40 -24.81 -1.19
N PHE A 234 3.72 -24.23 -0.21
CA PHE A 234 2.35 -24.61 0.11
C PHE A 234 1.38 -24.27 -1.03
N SER A 235 1.60 -23.15 -1.72
CA SER A 235 0.84 -22.78 -2.93
C SER A 235 1.00 -23.78 -4.07
N GLU A 236 2.18 -24.41 -4.19
CA GLU A 236 2.47 -25.44 -5.19
C GLU A 236 1.87 -26.79 -4.79
N GLU A 237 1.78 -27.09 -3.49
CA GLU A 237 1.21 -28.33 -2.93
C GLU A 237 -0.32 -28.34 -3.00
N ARG A 238 -0.98 -27.23 -2.65
CA ARG A 238 -2.46 -27.13 -2.55
C ARG A 238 -3.03 -26.17 -3.59
N GLN A 239 -2.74 -26.40 -4.88
CA GLN A 239 -3.13 -25.49 -5.97
C GLN A 239 -4.65 -25.26 -6.08
N ASP A 240 -5.44 -26.28 -5.76
CA ASP A 240 -6.89 -26.27 -5.80
C ASP A 240 -7.51 -25.37 -4.71
N ALA A 241 -6.90 -25.34 -3.53
CA ALA A 241 -7.44 -24.71 -2.32
C ALA A 241 -6.71 -23.43 -1.87
N PHE A 242 -5.42 -23.27 -2.20
CA PHE A 242 -4.62 -22.12 -1.77
C PHE A 242 -4.94 -20.86 -2.58
N ARG A 243 -5.09 -19.72 -1.91
CA ARG A 243 -5.27 -18.41 -2.55
C ARG A 243 -4.43 -17.37 -1.81
N ILE A 244 -3.79 -16.48 -2.57
CA ILE A 244 -3.34 -15.21 -2.00
C ILE A 244 -4.55 -14.28 -1.96
N PHE A 245 -4.86 -13.76 -0.77
CA PHE A 245 -5.93 -12.79 -0.55
C PHE A 245 -5.30 -11.40 -0.38
N ARG A 246 -5.35 -10.57 -1.43
CA ARG A 246 -4.74 -9.24 -1.44
C ARG A 246 -5.73 -8.20 -0.93
N LEU A 247 -5.40 -7.55 0.18
CA LEU A 247 -6.07 -6.35 0.66
C LEU A 247 -5.27 -5.10 0.26
N TYR A 248 -5.93 -4.15 -0.38
CA TYR A 248 -5.33 -2.89 -0.83
C TYR A 248 -6.24 -1.70 -0.54
N ASP A 249 -5.72 -0.48 -0.68
CA ASP A 249 -6.36 0.77 -0.25
C ASP A 249 -6.85 0.70 1.22
N PHE A 250 -6.19 -0.11 2.06
CA PHE A 250 -6.69 -0.54 3.37
C PHE A 250 -6.96 0.63 4.33
N ALA A 251 -6.18 1.71 4.22
CA ALA A 251 -6.33 2.92 5.02
C ALA A 251 -7.60 3.74 4.72
N ARG A 252 -8.26 3.55 3.58
CA ARG A 252 -9.39 4.39 3.14
C ARG A 252 -10.66 3.60 2.96
N ALA A 253 -10.60 2.60 2.08
CA ALA A 253 -11.70 1.73 1.74
C ALA A 253 -11.10 0.39 1.33
N PRO A 254 -11.00 -0.59 2.25
CA PRO A 254 -10.42 -1.88 1.97
C PRO A 254 -11.08 -2.51 0.75
N LYS A 255 -10.27 -2.85 -0.24
CA LYS A 255 -10.67 -3.63 -1.40
C LYS A 255 -9.87 -4.92 -1.44
N ALA A 256 -10.46 -5.94 -2.05
CA ALA A 256 -9.87 -7.27 -2.10
C ALA A 256 -9.83 -7.82 -3.53
N PHE A 257 -8.83 -8.64 -3.80
CA PHE A 257 -8.85 -9.61 -4.90
C PHE A 257 -8.08 -10.87 -4.48
N GLU A 258 -8.32 -11.97 -5.19
CA GLU A 258 -7.64 -13.25 -4.94
C GLU A 258 -6.76 -13.66 -6.12
N ILE A 259 -5.64 -14.33 -5.81
CA ILE A 259 -4.78 -14.97 -6.82
C ILE A 259 -4.74 -16.48 -6.54
N ALA A 260 -5.13 -17.27 -7.54
CA ALA A 260 -5.00 -18.71 -7.52
C ALA A 260 -3.65 -19.17 -8.12
N PRO A 261 -3.07 -20.28 -7.62
CA PRO A 261 -1.96 -20.96 -8.28
C PRO A 261 -2.32 -21.41 -9.72
N PRO A 262 -1.32 -21.56 -10.60
CA PRO A 262 0.10 -21.24 -10.40
C PRO A 262 0.32 -19.73 -10.33
N LEU A 263 1.05 -19.27 -9.31
CA LEU A 263 1.16 -17.84 -8.97
C LEU A 263 1.85 -17.04 -10.10
N GLU A 264 2.79 -17.66 -10.80
CA GLU A 264 3.55 -17.09 -11.93
C GLU A 264 2.67 -16.71 -13.13
N SER A 265 1.44 -17.25 -13.20
CA SER A 265 0.45 -16.85 -14.21
C SER A 265 -0.01 -15.40 -14.07
N LYS A 266 0.04 -14.85 -12.86
CA LYS A 266 -0.38 -13.48 -12.53
C LYS A 266 0.78 -12.62 -12.02
N LEU A 267 1.78 -13.22 -11.41
CA LEU A 267 2.88 -12.52 -10.74
C LEU A 267 4.21 -12.65 -11.52
N ILE A 268 5.11 -11.71 -11.26
CA ILE A 268 6.54 -11.82 -11.55
C ILE A 268 7.20 -12.09 -10.20
N LEU A 269 7.87 -13.24 -10.06
CA LEU A 269 8.54 -13.62 -8.81
C LEU A 269 10.04 -13.38 -8.96
N GLU A 270 10.58 -12.55 -8.08
CA GLU A 270 12.02 -12.24 -7.99
C GLU A 270 12.58 -12.71 -6.65
N THR A 271 13.87 -13.05 -6.63
CA THR A 271 14.51 -13.47 -5.38
C THR A 271 14.82 -12.24 -4.52
N ALA A 272 14.12 -12.10 -3.40
CA ALA A 272 14.34 -11.00 -2.47
C ALA A 272 15.40 -11.30 -1.40
N ASN A 273 15.38 -12.51 -0.84
CA ASN A 273 16.23 -12.90 0.28
C ASN A 273 17.03 -14.17 -0.05
N TYR A 274 18.31 -14.16 0.33
CA TYR A 274 19.16 -15.33 0.24
C TYR A 274 19.30 -16.00 1.60
N LYS A 275 19.08 -17.32 1.66
CA LYS A 275 19.40 -18.13 2.83
C LYS A 275 20.83 -18.67 2.67
N ALA A 276 21.73 -18.24 3.55
CA ALA A 276 23.06 -18.84 3.67
C ALA A 276 23.05 -19.94 4.74
N SER A 277 23.72 -21.06 4.48
CA SER A 277 23.95 -22.12 5.47
C SER A 277 25.34 -22.71 5.33
N PHE A 278 25.92 -23.15 6.46
CA PHE A 278 27.16 -23.94 6.52
C PHE A 278 26.92 -25.46 6.40
N ARG A 279 25.67 -25.84 6.11
CA ARG A 279 25.24 -27.23 5.92
C ARG A 279 25.19 -27.53 4.44
#